data_AF-A0A661LP10-F1
#
_entry.id   AF-A0A661LP10-F1
#
_cell.length_a   1.000
_cell.length_b   1.000
_cell.length_c   1.000
_cell.angle_alpha   90.00
_cell.angle_beta   90.00
_cell.angle_gamma   90.00
#
_symmetry.space_group_name_H-M   'P 1'
#
loop_
_entity.id
_entity.type
_entity.pdbx_description
1 polymer ?
#
loop_
_entity_poly.entity_id
_entity_poly.type
_entity_poly.pdbx_seq_one_letter_code
_entity_poly.pdbx_strand_id
1 'polypeptide(L)' 'MGRRIRVLAAKPGLDGHDRGIKVICNALRDAGMEVIYTGLRQTPQQIVETAVEEDVDVVA' A
#
# COMPACT_ATOMS: atom_id res chain seq x y z
N MET A 1 2.01 8.81 -22.44
CA MET A 1 1.53 9.10 -21.07
C MET A 1 2.34 8.25 -20.11
N GLY A 2 2.83 8.80 -19.00
CA GLY A 2 3.70 8.07 -18.06
C GLY A 2 2.95 6.95 -17.31
N ARG A 3 3.71 6.00 -16.74
CA ARG A 3 3.19 4.95 -15.85
C ARG A 3 2.48 5.60 -14.64
N ARG A 4 1.36 5.02 -14.19
CA ARG A 4 0.68 5.45 -12.95
C ARG A 4 1.58 5.15 -11.74
N ILE A 5 1.56 6.04 -10.76
CA ILE A 5 2.27 5.81 -9.49
C ILE A 5 1.59 4.62 -8.78
N ARG A 6 2.40 3.63 -8.38
CA ARG A 6 1.98 2.44 -7.63
C ARG A 6 2.36 2.61 -6.15
N VAL A 7 1.36 2.53 -5.28
CA VAL A 7 1.50 2.70 -3.82
C VAL A 7 1.19 1.39 -3.13
N LEU A 8 2.13 0.88 -2.32
CA LEU A 8 1.87 -0.20 -1.38
C LEU A 8 1.49 0.37 -0.02
N ALA A 9 0.24 0.20 0.38
CA ALA A 9 -0.26 0.60 1.69
C ALA A 9 -0.22 -0.60 2.65
N ALA A 10 0.62 -0.54 3.69
CA ALA A 10 0.91 -1.66 4.57
C ALA A 10 0.69 -1.34 6.06
N LYS A 11 0.45 -2.41 6.85
CA LYS A 11 0.25 -2.33 8.31
C LYS A 11 1.11 -3.39 9.00
N PRO A 12 2.30 -3.03 9.49
CA PRO A 12 3.22 -4.01 10.05
C PRO A 12 2.81 -4.51 11.44
N GLY A 13 3.08 -5.78 11.72
CA GLY A 13 3.06 -6.35 13.07
C GLY A 13 1.67 -6.44 13.71
N LEU A 14 1.47 -5.83 14.87
CA LEU A 14 0.19 -5.90 15.60
C LEU A 14 -0.74 -4.72 15.30
N ASP A 15 -0.39 -3.87 14.35
CA ASP A 15 -1.15 -2.66 14.06
C ASP A 15 -2.51 -2.99 13.43
N GLY A 16 -3.57 -2.78 14.22
CA GLY A 16 -4.96 -2.98 13.83
C GLY A 16 -5.69 -1.72 13.37
N HIS A 17 -5.04 -0.55 13.34
CA HIS A 17 -5.70 0.70 12.97
C HIS A 17 -5.89 0.76 11.46
N ASP A 18 -7.12 0.59 10.99
CA ASP A 18 -7.42 0.42 9.57
C ASP A 18 -8.20 1.60 8.95
N ARG A 19 -8.90 2.41 9.75
CA ARG A 19 -9.73 3.50 9.24
C ARG A 19 -8.94 4.52 8.44
N GLY A 20 -7.82 5.00 8.98
CA GLY A 20 -6.98 6.01 8.33
C GLY A 20 -6.43 5.53 6.99
N ILE A 21 -5.80 4.34 6.99
CA ILE A 21 -5.20 3.78 5.77
C ILE A 21 -6.25 3.51 4.69
N LYS A 22 -7.46 3.05 5.06
CA LYS A 22 -8.56 2.85 4.09
C LYS A 22 -9.02 4.15 3.44
N VAL A 23 -9.13 5.24 4.20
CA VAL A 23 -9.49 6.56 3.66
C VAL A 23 -8.41 7.06 2.69
N ILE A 24 -7.14 6.94 3.07
CA ILE A 24 -6.02 7.34 2.20
C ILE A 24 -5.97 6.48 0.93
N CYS A 25 -6.13 5.16 1.03
CA CYS A 25 -6.17 4.28 -0.14
C CYS A 25 -7.25 4.69 -1.14
N ASN A 26 -8.44 5.08 -0.69
CA ASN A 26 -9.50 5.56 -1.57
C ASN A 26 -9.13 6.90 -2.23
N ALA A 27 -8.66 7.87 -1.44
CA ALA A 27 -8.25 9.18 -1.96
C ALA A 27 -7.13 9.09 -3.00
N LEU A 28 -6.15 8.20 -2.80
CA LEU A 28 -5.06 7.98 -3.74
C LEU A 28 -5.55 7.33 -5.05
N ARG A 29 -6.51 6.40 -4.97
CA ARG A 29 -7.16 5.83 -6.17
C ARG A 29 -7.96 6.88 -6.92
N ASP A 30 -8.72 7.73 -6.22
CA ASP A 30 -9.45 8.85 -6.82
C ASP A 30 -8.50 9.84 -7.52
N ALA A 31 -7.28 10.01 -7.00
CA ALA A 31 -6.22 10.80 -7.61
C ALA A 31 -5.52 10.12 -8.80
N GLY A 32 -5.93 8.90 -9.18
CA GLY A 32 -5.41 8.18 -10.35
C GLY A 32 -4.19 7.31 -10.08
N MET A 33 -3.84 7.04 -8.82
CA MET A 33 -2.77 6.11 -8.44
C MET A 33 -3.27 4.67 -8.40
N GLU A 34 -2.38 3.72 -8.62
CA GLU A 34 -2.63 2.30 -8.37
C GLU A 34 -2.25 1.98 -6.93
N VAL A 35 -3.20 1.49 -6.13
CA VAL A 35 -2.99 1.28 -4.70
C VAL A 35 -3.21 -0.17 -4.32
N ILE A 36 -2.13 -0.83 -3.88
CA ILE A 36 -2.12 -2.18 -3.31
C ILE A 36 -2.23 -2.06 -1.80
N TYR A 37 -3.27 -2.61 -1.19
CA TYR A 37 -3.42 -2.64 0.27
C TYR A 37 -3.16 -4.06 0.76
N THR A 38 -2.14 -4.25 1.60
CA THR A 38 -1.71 -5.58 2.05
C THR A 38 -2.58 -6.16 3.17
N GLY A 39 -3.50 -5.37 3.71
CA GLY A 39 -4.28 -5.77 4.89
C GLY A 39 -3.54 -5.49 6.19
N LEU A 40 -3.99 -6.11 7.27
CA LEU A 40 -3.44 -5.93 8.60
C LEU A 40 -2.36 -6.97 8.90
N ARG A 41 -1.49 -6.63 9.86
CA ARG A 41 -0.56 -7.56 10.51
C ARG A 41 0.43 -8.25 9.59
N GLN A 42 0.97 -7.51 8.63
CA GLN A 42 2.02 -8.02 7.75
C GLN A 42 3.38 -7.98 8.47
N THR A 43 4.27 -8.92 8.19
CA THR A 43 5.66 -8.81 8.61
C THR A 43 6.42 -7.85 7.69
N PRO A 44 7.51 -7.22 8.14
CA PRO A 44 8.36 -6.42 7.26
C PRO A 44 8.83 -7.18 6.02
N GLN A 45 9.13 -8.47 6.15
CA GLN A 45 9.53 -9.34 5.05
C GLN A 45 8.43 -9.45 3.99
N GLN A 46 7.19 -9.73 4.40
CA GLN A 46 6.04 -9.79 3.49
C GLN A 46 5.79 -8.47 2.77
N ILE A 47 5.96 -7.34 3.46
CA ILE A 47 5.82 -6.00 2.87
C ILE A 47 6.89 -5.77 1.81
N VAL A 48 8.14 -6.13 2.08
CA VAL A 48 9.25 -6.00 1.12
C VAL A 48 9.06 -6.91 -0.09
N GLU A 49 8.69 -8.17 0.12
CA GLU A 49 8.39 -9.12 -0.95
C GLU A 49 7.28 -8.58 -1.86
N THR A 50 6.18 -8.12 -1.27
CA THR A 50 5.06 -7.54 -2.03
C THR A 50 5.50 -6.28 -2.78
N ALA A 51 6.32 -5.40 -2.18
CA ALA A 51 6.78 -4.19 -2.83
C ALA A 51 7.62 -4.48 -4.08
N VAL A 52 8.47 -5.52 -4.02
CA VAL A 52 9.31 -5.94 -5.16
C VAL A 52 8.48 -6.63 -6.23
N GLU A 53 7.60 -7.57 -5.85
CA GLU A 53 6.73 -8.31 -6.78
C GLU A 53 5.77 -7.37 -7.54
N GLU A 54 5.22 -6.38 -6.82
CA GLU A 54 4.30 -5.39 -7.38
C GLU A 54 5.03 -4.19 -8.01
N ASP A 55 6.36 -4.13 -8.00
CA ASP A 55 7.14 -3.04 -8.62
C ASP A 55 6.61 -1.63 -8.26
N VAL A 56 6.42 -1.40 -6.96
CA VAL A 56 5.80 -0.17 -6.45
C VAL A 56 6.77 1.01 -6.41
N ASP A 57 6.23 2.22 -6.60
CA ASP A 57 7.00 3.46 -6.51
C ASP A 57 7.23 3.89 -5.05
N VAL A 58 6.30 3.53 -4.15
CA VAL A 58 6.33 3.95 -2.75
C VAL A 58 5.63 2.93 -1.83
N VAL A 59 6.17 2.79 -0.62
CA VAL A 59 5.58 2.02 0.49
C VAL A 59 5.11 3.02 1.56
N ALA A 60 3.85 2.88 1.98
CA ALA A 60 3.14 3.77 2.92
C ALA A 60 2.49 2.99 4.06
#